data_AF-A0A920IS65-F1
#
_entry.id   AF-A0A920IS65-F1
#
_cell.length_a   1.000
_cell.length_b   1.000
_cell.length_c   1.000
_cell.angle_alpha   90.00
_cell.angle_beta   90.00
_cell.angle_gamma   90.00
#
_symmetry.space_group_name_H-M   'P 1'
#
loop_
_entity.id
_entity.type
_entity.pdbx_description
1 polymer ?
#
loop_
_entity_poly.entity_id
_entity_poly.type
_entity_poly.pdbx_seq_one_letter_code
_entity_poly.pdbx_strand_id
1 'polypeptide(L)' 'MFFKRNFPNTRLRRLRQTSALRDLVSETHLSLTDLIQPIFITDNKDMVGEISSLPNIEKNTILRILTVK' A
#
# COMPACT_ATOMS: atom_id res chain seq x y z
N MET A 1 -1.44 -38.05 -0.67
CA MET A 1 -0.88 -38.18 0.70
C MET A 1 -1.34 -36.97 1.51
N PHE A 2 -2.30 -37.13 2.43
CA PHE A 2 -2.81 -36.03 3.24
C PHE A 2 -2.05 -35.98 4.57
N PHE A 3 -1.33 -34.89 4.84
CA PHE A 3 -0.70 -34.67 6.14
C PHE A 3 -1.77 -34.29 7.17
N LYS A 4 -2.03 -35.18 8.12
CA LYS A 4 -2.96 -34.94 9.24
C LYS A 4 -2.31 -34.01 10.27
N ARG A 5 -2.57 -32.71 10.14
CA ARG A 5 -2.11 -31.68 11.10
C ARG A 5 -3.09 -31.59 12.27
N ASN A 6 -2.70 -32.14 13.42
CA ASN A 6 -3.51 -32.12 14.65
C ASN A 6 -2.83 -31.32 15.76
N PHE A 7 -3.61 -30.58 16.54
CA PHE A 7 -3.18 -30.05 17.83
C PHE A 7 -2.95 -31.21 18.81
N PRO A 8 -1.96 -31.17 19.72
CA PRO A 8 -1.00 -30.10 19.99
C PRO A 8 0.29 -30.16 19.16
N ASN A 9 0.44 -31.16 18.28
CA ASN A 9 1.67 -31.39 17.52
C ASN A 9 1.91 -30.30 16.47
N THR A 10 0.86 -29.91 15.74
CA THR A 10 0.89 -28.76 14.83
C THR A 10 0.29 -27.54 15.50
N ARG A 11 1.13 -26.58 15.93
CA ARG A 11 0.70 -25.29 16.49
C ARG A 11 1.10 -24.16 15.56
N LEU A 12 0.16 -23.68 14.75
CA LEU A 12 0.41 -22.59 13.78
C LEU A 12 0.89 -21.29 14.44
N ARG A 13 0.56 -21.08 15.73
CA ARG A 13 1.05 -19.94 16.50
C ARG A 13 2.57 -19.93 16.71
N ARG A 14 3.27 -21.06 16.58
CA ARG A 14 4.74 -21.13 16.74
C ARG A 14 5.47 -20.21 15.75
N LEU A 15 5.06 -20.24 14.48
CA LEU A 15 5.62 -19.37 13.45
C LEU A 15 5.19 -17.90 13.57
N ARG A 16 4.25 -17.58 14.46
CA ARG A 16 3.76 -16.21 14.68
C ARG A 16 4.27 -15.56 15.97
N GLN A 17 5.19 -16.22 16.69
CA GLN A 17 5.67 -15.78 18.00
C GLN A 17 6.47 -14.48 17.95
N THR A 18 7.33 -14.31 16.95
CA THR A 18 8.20 -13.14 16.80
C THR A 18 7.97 -12.47 15.45
N SER A 19 8.37 -11.20 15.31
CA SER A 19 8.35 -10.50 14.01
C SER A 19 9.23 -11.22 13.00
N ALA A 20 10.48 -11.54 13.35
CA ALA A 20 11.41 -12.24 12.46
C ALA A 20 10.87 -13.57 11.91
N LEU A 21 10.16 -14.36 12.73
CA LEU A 21 9.54 -15.59 12.24
C LEU A 21 8.37 -15.34 11.28
N ARG A 22 7.56 -14.30 11.53
CA ARG A 22 6.47 -13.90 10.63
C ARG A 22 7.01 -13.38 9.31
N ASP A 23 8.08 -12.59 9.35
CA ASP A 23 8.72 -12.04 8.15
C ASP A 23 9.31 -13.16 7.29
N LEU A 24 9.98 -14.15 7.91
CA LEU A 24 10.55 -15.30 7.22
C LEU A 24 9.50 -16.16 6.48
N VAL A 25 8.31 -16.33 7.07
CA VAL A 25 7.24 -17.16 6.49
C VAL A 25 6.17 -16.36 5.75
N SER A 26 6.35 -15.05 5.59
CA SER A 26 5.39 -14.20 4.89
C SER A 26 5.34 -14.55 3.40
N GLU A 27 4.14 -14.66 2.86
CA GLU A 27 3.93 -15.08 1.46
C GLU A 27 3.78 -13.88 0.51
N THR A 28 3.46 -12.70 1.04
CA THR A 28 3.16 -11.51 0.26
C THR A 28 3.95 -10.33 0.80
N HIS A 29 4.63 -9.64 -0.10
CA HIS A 29 5.35 -8.41 0.17
C HIS A 29 4.81 -7.30 -0.73
N LEU A 30 4.79 -6.08 -0.21
CA LEU A 30 4.46 -4.88 -0.96
C LEU A 30 5.70 -4.01 -1.03
N SER A 31 6.04 -3.55 -2.22
CA SER A 31 7.21 -2.74 -2.52
C SER A 31 6.81 -1.48 -3.28
N LEU A 32 7.73 -0.52 -3.40
CA LEU A 32 7.47 0.72 -4.13
C LEU A 32 7.14 0.49 -5.61
N THR A 33 7.61 -0.61 -6.21
CA THR A 33 7.31 -0.96 -7.60
C THR A 33 5.88 -1.43 -7.81
N ASP A 34 5.19 -1.81 -6.73
CA ASP A 34 3.79 -2.23 -6.78
C ASP A 34 2.82 -1.04 -6.66
N LEU A 35 3.33 0.16 -6.39
CA LEU A 35 2.53 1.36 -6.16
C LEU A 35 2.43 2.21 -7.42
N ILE A 36 1.20 2.58 -7.77
CA ILE A 36 0.88 3.56 -8.82
C ILE A 36 0.16 4.73 -8.15
N GLN A 37 0.72 5.93 -8.27
CA GLN A 37 0.09 7.15 -7.77
C GLN A 37 -0.65 7.87 -8.90
N PRO A 38 -2.00 7.84 -8.94
CA PRO A 38 -2.76 8.66 -9.86
C PRO A 38 -2.67 10.14 -9.44
N ILE A 39 -2.59 11.03 -10.44
CA ILE A 39 -2.53 12.48 -10.24
C ILE A 39 -3.67 13.13 -11.03
N PHE A 40 -4.39 14.06 -10.39
CA PHE A 40 -5.49 14.79 -11.02
C PHE A 40 -4.98 16.12 -11.58
N ILE A 41 -5.18 16.32 -12.88
CA ILE A 41 -4.68 17.50 -13.62
C ILE A 41 -5.85 18.36 -14.10
N THR A 42 -5.70 19.68 -14.00
CA THR A 42 -6.61 20.68 -14.55
C THR A 42 -5.84 21.83 -15.22
N ASP A 43 -6.36 22.30 -16.36
CA ASP A 43 -5.82 23.49 -17.05
C ASP A 43 -6.31 24.80 -16.43
N ASN A 44 -7.44 24.76 -15.70
CA ASN A 44 -7.99 25.93 -15.03
C ASN A 44 -7.28 26.20 -13.71
N LYS A 45 -6.56 27.34 -13.63
CA LYS A 45 -5.82 27.76 -12.43
C LYS A 45 -6.73 27.98 -11.21
N ASP A 46 -7.95 28.45 -11.43
CA ASP A 46 -8.94 28.71 -10.37
C ASP A 46 -9.55 27.41 -9.80
N MET A 47 -9.31 26.27 -10.45
CA MET A 47 -9.78 24.95 -10.02
C MET A 47 -8.66 24.10 -9.38
N VAL A 48 -7.50 24.70 -9.13
CA VAL A 48 -6.43 24.07 -8.35
C VAL A 48 -6.85 24.09 -6.88
N GLY A 49 -6.87 22.93 -6.24
CA GLY A 49 -7.31 22.80 -4.85
C GLY A 49 -7.79 21.40 -4.49
N GLU A 50 -8.26 21.26 -3.26
CA GLU A 50 -8.71 20.00 -2.69
C GLU A 50 -10.00 19.51 -3.37
N ILE A 51 -10.06 18.20 -3.58
CA ILE A 51 -11.26 17.52 -4.07
C ILE A 51 -12.13 17.21 -2.86
N SER A 52 -13.28 17.86 -2.73
CA SER A 52 -14.18 17.68 -1.57
C SER A 52 -14.60 16.22 -1.31
N SER A 53 -14.69 15.39 -2.35
CA SER A 53 -15.02 13.96 -2.23
C SER A 53 -13.81 13.07 -1.92
N LEU A 54 -12.58 13.59 -2.07
CA LEU A 54 -11.33 12.87 -1.87
C LEU A 54 -10.41 13.71 -0.96
N PRO A 55 -10.59 13.63 0.36
CA PRO A 55 -9.83 14.45 1.30
C PRO A 55 -8.32 14.15 1.18
N ASN A 56 -7.51 15.19 1.30
CA ASN A 56 -6.05 15.16 1.10
C ASN A 56 -5.61 14.87 -0.35
N ILE A 57 -6.52 14.89 -1.32
CA ILE A 57 -6.20 14.80 -2.75
C ILE A 57 -6.48 16.16 -3.40
N GLU A 58 -5.49 16.68 -4.11
CA GLU A 58 -5.59 17.96 -4.81
C GLU A 58 -5.57 17.78 -6.33
N LYS A 59 -6.37 18.61 -7.02
CA LYS A 59 -6.20 18.85 -8.45
C LYS A 59 -5.08 19.86 -8.64
N ASN A 60 -4.16 19.54 -9.53
CA ASN A 60 -2.99 20.37 -9.82
C ASN A 60 -2.93 20.76 -11.29
N THR A 61 -2.14 21.77 -11.63
CA THR A 61 -1.79 22.09 -13.03
C THR A 61 -0.44 21.49 -13.37
N ILE A 62 -0.19 21.23 -14.65
CA ILE A 62 1.08 20.67 -15.17
C ILE A 62 2.30 21.44 -14.66
N LEU A 63 2.28 22.78 -14.74
CA LEU A 63 3.38 23.63 -14.27
C LEU A 63 3.69 23.40 -12.79
N ARG A 64 2.66 23.35 -11.94
CA ARG A 64 2.82 23.18 -10.48
C ARG A 64 3.43 21.83 -10.13
N ILE A 65 3.06 20.76 -10.85
CA ILE A 65 3.63 19.42 -10.63
C ILE A 65 5.12 19.39 -11.00
N LEU A 66 5.50 20.03 -12.11
CA LEU A 66 6.89 20.03 -12.58
C LEU A 66 7.83 20.84 -11.69
N THR A 67 7.34 21.86 -10.98
CA THR A 67 8.13 22.68 -10.06
C THR A 67 8.40 22.02 -8.70
N VAL A 68 7.60 21.04 -8.31
CA VAL A 68 7.71 20.35 -7.01
C VAL A 68 8.68 19.16 -7.05
N LYS A 69 9.14 18.77 -8.25
CA LYS A 69 10.23 17.80 -8.44
C LYS A 69 11.59 18.45 -8.23
#